data_AF-A0A0Q0ZNH8-F1
#
_entry.id   AF-A0A0Q0ZNH8-F1
#
_cell.length_a   1.000
_cell.length_b   1.000
_cell.length_c   1.000
_cell.angle_alpha   90.00
_cell.angle_beta   90.00
_cell.angle_gamma   90.00
#
_symmetry.space_group_name_H-M   'P 1'
#
loop_
_entity.id
_entity.type
_entity.pdbx_description
1 polymer ?
#
loop_
_entity_poly.entity_id
_entity_poly.type
_entity_poly.pdbx_seq_one_letter_code
_entity_poly.pdbx_strand_id
1 'polypeptide(L)' 'MHKTTCADCGEECEVPFKPTEGRPVYCRDCLPKYRKPRF' A
#
# COMPACT_ATOMS: atom_id res chain seq x y z
N MET A 1 4.20 -8.68 -10.25
CA MET A 1 4.64 -7.92 -9.06
C MET A 1 5.07 -6.55 -9.52
N HIS A 2 4.34 -5.50 -9.17
CA HIS A 2 4.75 -4.12 -9.43
C HIS A 2 5.49 -3.60 -8.20
N LYS A 3 6.73 -3.14 -8.40
CA LYS A 3 7.48 -2.43 -7.37
C LYS A 3 6.87 -1.05 -7.19
N THR A 4 6.57 -0.71 -5.94
CA THR A 4 5.98 0.57 -5.57
C THR A 4 6.41 0.93 -4.16
N THR A 5 6.43 2.22 -3.88
CA THR A 5 6.87 2.74 -2.59
C THR A 5 5.66 2.92 -1.69
N CYS A 6 5.77 2.46 -0.44
CA CYS A 6 4.73 2.66 0.56
C CYS A 6 4.56 4.16 0.85
N ALA A 7 3.33 4.66 0.74
CA ALA A 7 3.02 6.07 0.99
C ALA A 7 3.09 6.47 2.48
N ASP A 8 3.19 5.51 3.40
CA ASP A 8 3.24 5.74 4.85
C ASP A 8 4.68 5.64 5.39
N CYS A 9 5.39 4.55 5.08
CA CYS A 9 6.77 4.33 5.57
C CYS A 9 7.87 4.65 4.56
N GLY A 10 7.56 4.82 3.28
CA GLY A 10 8.56 5.07 2.23
C GLY A 10 9.35 3.84 1.77
N GLU A 11 9.03 2.65 2.26
CA GLU A 11 9.73 1.41 1.87
C GLU A 11 9.29 0.89 0.50
N GLU A 12 10.19 0.17 -0.16
CA GLU A 12 9.91 -0.50 -1.43
C GLU A 12 9.12 -1.79 -1.19
N CYS A 13 8.00 -1.95 -1.89
CA CYS A 13 7.10 -3.08 -1.75
C CYS A 13 6.71 -3.64 -3.10
N GLU A 14 6.43 -4.93 -3.14
CA GLU A 14 5.91 -5.60 -4.32
C GLU A 14 4.42 -5.85 -4.18
N VAL A 15 3.63 -5.26 -5.07
CA VAL A 15 2.17 -5.43 -5.08
C VAL A 15 1.71 -6.21 -6.31
N PRO A 16 0.66 -7.04 -6.18
CA PRO A 16 0.13 -7.80 -7.30
C PRO A 16 -0.77 -6.96 -8.23
N PHE A 17 -1.06 -5.70 -7.88
CA PHE A 17 -1.91 -4.79 -8.65
C PHE A 17 -1.10 -3.65 -9.25
N LYS A 18 -1.60 -3.04 -10.33
CA LYS A 18 -0.96 -1.89 -10.97
C LYS A 18 -1.18 -0.64 -10.09
N PRO A 19 -0.13 0.00 -9.55
CA PRO A 19 -0.29 1.23 -8.78
C PRO A 19 -0.93 2.29 -9.70
N THR A 20 -2.02 2.89 -9.23
CA THR A 20 -2.77 3.89 -9.98
C THR A 20 -2.43 5.26 -9.42
N GLU A 21 -2.12 6.23 -10.29
CA GLU A 21 -1.86 7.61 -9.87
C GLU A 21 -3.14 8.18 -9.22
N GLY A 22 -3.09 8.42 -7.90
CA GLY A 22 -4.23 8.87 -7.09
C GLY A 22 -4.67 7.90 -6.00
N ARG A 23 -4.15 6.65 -5.97
CA ARG A 23 -4.44 5.69 -4.88
C ARG A 23 -3.16 5.34 -4.12
N PRO A 24 -3.03 5.72 -2.85
CA PRO A 24 -1.82 5.44 -2.07
C PRO A 24 -1.65 3.92 -1.91
N VAL A 25 -0.42 3.45 -2.12
CA VAL A 25 -0.06 2.06 -1.89
C VAL A 25 0.57 1.93 -0.51
N TYR A 26 0.18 0.90 0.22
CA TYR A 26 0.69 0.61 1.55
C TYR A 26 1.33 -0.77 1.59
N CYS A 27 2.44 -0.88 2.33
CA CYS A 27 3.06 -2.15 2.66
C CYS A 27 2.12 -3.00 3.55
N ARG A 28 2.48 -4.28 3.76
CA ARG A 28 1.69 -5.19 4.61
C ARG A 28 1.50 -4.66 6.03
N ASP A 29 2.48 -3.94 6.54
CA ASP A 29 2.49 -3.41 7.91
C ASP A 29 1.70 -2.11 8.05
N CYS A 30 1.69 -1.26 7.01
CA CYS A 30 0.94 0.00 7.02
C CYS A 30 -0.52 -0.18 6.60
N LEU A 31 -0.82 -1.13 5.70
CA LEU A 31 -2.17 -1.43 5.24
C LEU A 31 -3.21 -1.62 6.36
N PRO A 32 -2.95 -2.36 7.47
CA PRO A 32 -3.92 -2.52 8.55
C PRO A 32 -4.29 -1.20 9.25
N LYS A 33 -3.41 -0.19 9.28
CA LYS A 33 -3.74 1.13 9.86
C LYS A 33 -4.83 1.86 9.08
N TYR A 34 -4.89 1.63 7.76
CA TYR A 34 -5.84 2.26 6.84
C TYR A 34 -7.06 1.40 6.51
N ARG A 35 -7.01 0.09 6.83
CA ARG A 35 -8.18 -0.77 6.74
C ARG A 35 -9.20 -0.32 7.79
N LYS A 36 -10.28 0.32 7.36
CA LYS A 36 -11.42 0.61 8.23
C LYS A 36 -11.87 -0.68 8.89
N PRO A 37 -12.02 -0.73 10.24
CA PRO A 37 -12.60 -1.89 10.89
C PRO A 37 -13.99 -2.10 10.32
N ARG A 38 -14.25 -3.33 9.86
CA ARG A 38 -15.60 -3.76 9.51
C ARG A 38 -16.28 -4.04 10.85
N PHE A 39 -17.10 -3.10 11.30
CA PHE A 39 -18.04 -3.32 12.40
C PHE A 39 -19.10 -4.35 11.98
#